data_AF-A0A2V8KXI4-F1
#
_entry.id   AF-A0A2V8KXI4-F1
#
_cell.length_a   1.000
_cell.length_b   1.000
_cell.length_c   1.000
_cell.angle_alpha   90.00
_cell.angle_beta   90.00
_cell.angle_gamma   90.00
#
_symmetry.space_group_name_H-M   'P 1'
#
loop_
_entity.id
_entity.type
_entity.pdbx_description
1 polymer ?
#
loop_
_entity_poly.entity_id
_entity_poly.type
_entity_poly.pdbx_seq_one_letter_code
_entity_poly.pdbx_strand_id
1 'polypeptide(L)'
;MPVQPLPSVPDGTNLFLDANILIYGLSGQSNECRQLLERCSREEVTGISMYEVVNNATHRFMLMEVHSKRLIANPTPKNLKGNCTIIRQLTDYWQKTIRLLSLNLLLIELDEAMIRAAEPERQQGCLLTNDSMIVACMRNWGISMLATNDGDFQSVAGITVYKPNDVI
;
A
#
# COMPACT_ATOMS: atom_id res chain seq x y z
N MET A 1 17.06 -7.76 7.70
CA MET A 1 17.95 -6.56 7.53
C MET A 1 17.38 -5.44 8.38
N PRO A 2 18.15 -4.41 8.79
CA PRO A 2 17.62 -3.41 9.70
C PRO A 2 16.49 -2.62 9.03
N VAL A 3 15.36 -2.53 9.73
CA VAL A 3 14.29 -1.58 9.43
C VAL A 3 14.84 -0.16 9.54
N GLN A 4 14.51 0.68 8.57
CA GLN A 4 14.90 2.08 8.55
C GLN A 4 13.68 3.01 8.70
N PRO A 5 13.86 4.23 9.25
CA PRO A 5 12.84 5.26 9.24
C PRO A 5 12.39 5.65 7.83
N LEU A 6 11.10 5.84 7.60
CA LEU A 6 10.57 6.32 6.31
C LEU A 6 11.20 7.65 5.84
N PRO A 7 11.47 8.63 6.73
CA PRO A 7 12.12 9.87 6.32
C PRO A 7 13.57 9.67 5.83
N SER A 8 14.23 8.55 6.14
CA SER A 8 15.61 8.30 5.74
C SER A 8 15.75 7.66 4.35
N VAL A 9 14.65 7.48 3.60
CA VAL A 9 14.71 7.06 2.20
C VAL A 9 15.57 8.06 1.42
N PRO A 10 16.66 7.65 0.75
CA PRO A 10 17.49 8.56 -0.05
C PRO A 10 16.79 9.02 -1.33
N ASP A 11 17.18 10.18 -1.86
CA ASP A 11 16.74 10.61 -3.20
C ASP A 11 17.30 9.68 -4.30
N GLY A 12 16.61 9.61 -5.43
CA GLY A 12 16.94 8.72 -6.55
C GLY A 12 16.60 7.25 -6.31
N THR A 13 15.95 6.94 -5.19
CA THR A 13 15.58 5.57 -4.80
C THR A 13 14.38 5.05 -5.60
N ASN A 14 14.47 3.81 -6.07
CA ASN A 14 13.30 3.03 -6.53
C ASN A 14 12.65 2.36 -5.32
N LEU A 15 11.48 2.84 -4.90
CA LEU A 15 10.81 2.41 -3.67
C LEU A 15 9.47 1.76 -3.99
N PHE A 16 9.30 0.51 -3.58
CA PHE A 16 7.98 -0.11 -3.61
C PHE A 16 7.12 0.46 -2.47
N LEU A 17 5.90 0.89 -2.77
CA LEU A 17 4.94 1.43 -1.82
C LEU A 17 3.82 0.42 -1.56
N ASP A 18 3.69 0.00 -0.31
CA ASP A 18 2.58 -0.84 0.16
C ASP A 18 1.30 -0.01 0.39
N ALA A 19 0.14 -0.68 0.46
CA ALA A 19 -1.17 -0.08 0.61
C ALA A 19 -1.25 0.78 1.89
N ASN A 20 -0.67 0.33 3.00
CA ASN A 20 -0.74 1.07 4.26
C ASN A 20 -0.09 2.46 4.15
N ILE A 21 1.05 2.60 3.45
CA ILE A 21 1.73 3.88 3.22
C ILE A 21 0.85 4.82 2.39
N LEU A 22 0.25 4.31 1.31
CA LEU A 22 -0.66 5.07 0.45
C LEU A 22 -1.89 5.53 1.26
N ILE A 23 -2.45 4.65 2.08
CA ILE A 23 -3.61 4.94 2.92
C ILE A 23 -3.24 6.02 3.94
N TYR A 24 -2.14 5.87 4.69
CA TYR A 24 -1.77 6.81 5.74
C TYR A 24 -1.47 8.20 5.20
N GLY A 25 -0.76 8.29 4.07
CA GLY A 25 -0.47 9.57 3.42
C GLY A 25 -1.72 10.28 2.89
N LEU A 26 -2.62 9.57 2.22
CA LEU A 26 -3.83 10.16 1.62
C LEU A 26 -4.99 10.36 2.61
N SER A 27 -4.94 9.72 3.76
CA SER A 27 -5.90 9.94 4.85
C SER A 27 -5.43 10.96 5.89
N GLY A 28 -4.16 11.38 5.83
CA GLY A 28 -3.59 12.31 6.79
C GLY A 28 -3.26 11.68 8.15
N GLN A 29 -3.17 10.35 8.22
CA GLN A 29 -2.76 9.63 9.43
C GLN A 29 -1.25 9.72 9.70
N SER A 30 -0.43 9.89 8.66
CA SER A 30 1.02 10.02 8.76
C SER A 30 1.51 11.21 7.94
N ASN A 31 2.24 12.12 8.59
CA ASN A 31 2.96 13.18 7.92
C ASN A 31 4.17 12.62 7.16
N GLU A 32 4.84 11.59 7.68
CA GLU A 32 5.98 10.96 7.02
C GLU A 32 5.55 10.29 5.70
N CYS A 33 4.44 9.54 5.70
CA CYS A 33 3.89 8.94 4.47
C CYS A 33 3.45 10.03 3.49
N ARG A 34 2.80 11.10 3.97
CA ARG A 34 2.41 12.23 3.11
C ARG A 34 3.62 12.87 2.45
N GLN A 35 4.69 13.14 3.21
CA GLN A 35 5.93 13.69 2.69
C GLN A 35 6.55 12.75 1.66
N LEU A 36 6.58 11.43 1.89
CA LEU A 36 7.07 10.47 0.91
C LEU A 36 6.28 10.54 -0.42
N LEU A 37 4.95 10.64 -0.36
CA LEU A 37 4.12 10.79 -1.56
C LEU A 37 4.39 12.10 -2.30
N GLU A 38 4.66 13.18 -1.57
CA GLU A 38 5.09 14.46 -2.15
C GLU A 38 6.47 14.34 -2.83
N ARG A 39 7.41 13.63 -2.21
CA ARG A 39 8.73 13.32 -2.81
C ARG A 39 8.59 12.50 -4.10
N CYS A 40 7.68 11.52 -4.12
CA CYS A 40 7.37 10.76 -5.34
C CYS A 40 6.80 11.67 -6.44
N SER A 41 5.90 12.58 -6.06
CA SER A 41 5.29 13.54 -7.00
C SER A 41 6.30 14.54 -7.58
N ARG A 42 7.40 14.81 -6.85
CA ARG A 42 8.52 15.65 -7.29
C ARG A 42 9.66 14.87 -7.95
N GLU A 43 9.50 13.56 -8.17
CA GLU A 43 10.52 12.67 -8.75
C GLU A 43 11.81 12.57 -7.93
N GLU A 44 11.78 12.99 -6.66
CA GLU A 44 12.89 12.82 -5.72
C GLU A 44 13.06 11.34 -5.35
N VAL A 45 11.96 10.58 -5.33
CA VAL A 45 11.92 9.12 -5.15
C VAL A 45 11.06 8.54 -6.26
N THR A 46 11.52 7.48 -6.93
CA THR A 46 10.68 6.75 -7.88
C THR A 46 9.75 5.82 -7.12
N GLY A 47 8.51 6.24 -6.92
CA GLY A 47 7.48 5.44 -6.25
C GLY A 47 6.92 4.37 -7.19
N ILE A 48 6.94 3.12 -6.75
CA ILE A 48 6.48 1.96 -7.52
C ILE A 48 5.40 1.24 -6.70
N SER A 49 4.33 0.77 -7.33
CA SER A 49 3.34 -0.07 -6.66
C SER A 49 2.62 -0.97 -7.67
N MET A 50 1.65 -1.75 -7.22
CA MET A 50 0.81 -2.59 -8.08
C MET A 50 -0.62 -2.06 -8.14
N TYR A 51 -1.32 -2.30 -9.25
CA TYR A 51 -2.77 -2.03 -9.31
C TYR A 51 -3.56 -2.81 -8.25
N GLU A 52 -3.10 -4.00 -7.87
CA GLU A 52 -3.69 -4.77 -6.76
C GLU A 52 -3.55 -4.05 -5.41
N VAL A 53 -2.41 -3.38 -5.18
CA VAL A 53 -2.19 -2.55 -3.98
C VAL A 53 -3.11 -1.33 -4.00
N VAL A 54 -3.31 -0.71 -5.17
CA VAL A 54 -4.30 0.38 -5.34
C VAL A 54 -5.70 -0.10 -5.01
N ASN A 55 -6.11 -1.26 -5.51
CA ASN A 55 -7.43 -1.83 -5.24
C ASN A 55 -7.63 -2.11 -3.73
N ASN A 56 -6.60 -2.62 -3.05
CA ASN A 56 -6.61 -2.79 -1.59
C ASN A 56 -6.78 -1.45 -0.85
N ALA A 57 -6.07 -0.40 -1.29
CA ALA A 57 -6.23 0.94 -0.73
C ALA A 57 -7.63 1.52 -0.97
N THR A 58 -8.17 1.38 -2.18
CA THR A 58 -9.54 1.78 -2.53
C THR A 58 -10.58 1.12 -1.64
N HIS A 59 -10.45 -0.19 -1.43
CA HIS A 59 -11.34 -0.93 -0.52
C HIS A 59 -11.26 -0.39 0.91
N ARG A 60 -10.06 -0.09 1.40
CA ARG A 60 -9.87 0.50 2.74
C ARG A 60 -10.44 1.91 2.84
N PHE A 61 -10.27 2.76 1.83
CA PHE A 61 -10.88 4.09 1.80
C PHE A 61 -12.41 4.01 1.90
N MET A 62 -13.03 3.02 1.26
CA MET A 62 -14.48 2.81 1.34
C MET A 62 -14.92 2.52 2.78
N LEU A 63 -14.22 1.62 3.49
CA LEU A 63 -14.53 1.32 4.88
C LEU A 63 -14.29 2.52 5.81
N MET A 64 -13.23 3.30 5.56
CA MET A 64 -12.94 4.52 6.30
C MET A 64 -14.02 5.58 6.14
N GLU A 65 -14.60 5.70 4.95
CA GLU A 65 -15.72 6.62 4.70
C GLU A 65 -17.00 6.17 5.42
N VAL A 66 -17.31 4.87 5.40
CA VAL A 66 -18.44 4.32 6.17
C VAL A 66 -18.27 4.63 7.66
N HIS A 67 -17.04 4.47 8.17
CA HIS A 67 -16.69 4.79 9.55
C HIS A 67 -16.85 6.29 9.84
N SER A 68 -16.28 7.16 9.01
CA SER A 68 -16.30 8.62 9.23
C SER A 68 -17.71 9.19 9.18
N LYS A 69 -18.56 8.67 8.28
CA LYS A 69 -19.98 9.03 8.15
C LYS A 69 -20.87 8.34 9.19
N ARG A 70 -20.31 7.48 10.05
CA ARG A 70 -21.03 6.73 11.11
C ARG A 70 -22.23 5.95 10.58
N LEU A 71 -22.13 5.40 9.37
CA LEU A 71 -23.23 4.71 8.70
C LEU A 71 -23.44 3.28 9.22
N ILE A 72 -22.38 2.67 9.76
CA ILE A 72 -22.38 1.33 10.36
C ILE A 72 -21.49 1.38 11.61
N ALA A 73 -21.96 0.80 12.73
CA ALA A 73 -21.21 0.79 13.99
C ALA A 73 -19.86 0.08 13.88
N ASN A 74 -19.80 -1.05 13.16
CA ASN A 74 -18.60 -1.83 12.90
C ASN A 74 -18.40 -1.98 11.38
N PRO A 75 -17.69 -1.06 10.71
CA PRO A 75 -17.52 -1.06 9.27
C PRO A 75 -16.54 -2.16 8.85
N THR A 76 -17.10 -3.34 8.60
CA THR A 76 -16.38 -4.48 8.02
C THR A 76 -16.94 -4.79 6.63
N PRO A 77 -16.17 -5.44 5.74
CA PRO A 77 -16.70 -5.87 4.44
C PRO A 77 -17.96 -6.71 4.57
N LYS A 78 -18.01 -7.58 5.60
CA LYS A 78 -19.17 -8.42 5.91
C LYS A 78 -20.41 -7.59 6.23
N ASN A 79 -20.27 -6.53 7.02
CA ASN A 79 -21.40 -5.70 7.45
C ASN A 79 -21.86 -4.71 6.37
N LEU A 80 -20.98 -4.34 5.44
CA LEU A 80 -21.33 -3.49 4.30
C LEU A 80 -21.97 -4.28 3.15
N LYS A 81 -21.59 -5.55 2.98
CA LYS A 81 -22.08 -6.42 1.89
C LYS A 81 -23.62 -6.47 1.89
N GLY A 82 -24.20 -6.20 0.72
CA GLY A 82 -25.65 -6.22 0.50
C GLY A 82 -26.38 -4.93 0.89
N ASN A 83 -25.74 -4.00 1.59
CA ASN A 83 -26.35 -2.72 1.94
C ASN A 83 -26.21 -1.69 0.81
N CYS A 84 -26.93 -1.91 -0.29
CA CYS A 84 -26.83 -1.10 -1.51
C CYS A 84 -27.15 0.38 -1.28
N THR A 85 -28.05 0.68 -0.34
CA THR A 85 -28.42 2.06 0.00
C THR A 85 -27.23 2.83 0.57
N ILE A 86 -26.46 2.22 1.47
CA ILE A 86 -25.24 2.83 2.02
C ILE A 86 -24.18 2.95 0.93
N ILE A 87 -23.90 1.87 0.18
CA ILE A 87 -22.83 1.84 -0.83
C ILE A 87 -23.01 2.96 -1.87
N ARG A 88 -24.24 3.21 -2.33
CA ARG A 88 -24.55 4.25 -3.32
C ARG A 88 -24.32 5.68 -2.82
N GLN A 89 -24.20 5.88 -1.50
CA GLN A 89 -23.94 7.18 -0.90
C GLN A 89 -22.44 7.45 -0.67
N LEU A 90 -21.58 6.44 -0.92
CA LEU A 90 -20.15 6.56 -0.73
C LEU A 90 -19.51 7.21 -1.97
N THR A 91 -18.75 8.27 -1.73
CA THR A 91 -18.13 9.12 -2.75
C THR A 91 -16.69 9.50 -2.41
N ASP A 92 -16.40 9.67 -1.12
CA ASP A 92 -15.13 10.22 -0.65
C ASP A 92 -13.99 9.22 -0.88
N TYR A 93 -14.28 7.92 -0.79
CA TYR A 93 -13.33 6.85 -1.10
C TYR A 93 -12.85 6.90 -2.55
N TRP A 94 -13.76 7.26 -3.46
CA TRP A 94 -13.45 7.33 -4.88
C TRP A 94 -12.62 8.58 -5.18
N GLN A 95 -12.93 9.71 -4.54
CA GLN A 95 -12.07 10.91 -4.63
C GLN A 95 -10.64 10.63 -4.15
N LYS A 96 -10.48 9.87 -3.04
CA LYS A 96 -9.15 9.43 -2.58
C LYS A 96 -8.47 8.48 -3.56
N THR A 97 -9.23 7.60 -4.20
CA THR A 97 -8.72 6.68 -5.22
C THR A 97 -8.24 7.43 -6.46
N ILE A 98 -9.00 8.42 -6.95
CA ILE A 98 -8.56 9.29 -8.05
C ILE A 98 -7.27 10.00 -7.65
N ARG A 99 -7.20 10.57 -6.45
CA ARG A 99 -5.97 11.23 -5.97
C ARG A 99 -4.77 10.30 -5.94
N LEU A 100 -4.96 9.04 -5.53
CA LEU A 100 -3.92 8.01 -5.56
C LEU A 100 -3.45 7.75 -7.00
N LEU A 101 -4.38 7.51 -7.92
CA LEU A 101 -4.07 7.27 -9.33
C LEU A 101 -3.45 8.48 -10.04
N SER A 102 -3.66 9.69 -9.51
CA SER A 102 -3.03 10.92 -9.99
C SER A 102 -1.63 11.17 -9.41
N LEU A 103 -1.14 10.34 -8.48
CA LEU A 103 0.25 10.41 -8.04
C LEU A 103 1.18 9.97 -9.17
N ASN A 104 2.38 10.54 -9.23
CA ASN A 104 3.43 10.13 -10.17
C ASN A 104 4.08 8.81 -9.72
N LEU A 105 3.33 7.71 -9.81
CA LEU A 105 3.77 6.36 -9.44
C LEU A 105 3.84 5.47 -10.67
N LEU A 106 4.83 4.58 -10.68
CA LEU A 106 4.88 3.47 -11.62
C LEU A 106 3.98 2.34 -11.09
N LEU A 107 2.88 2.06 -11.80
CA LEU A 107 1.94 1.02 -11.43
C LEU A 107 2.16 -0.24 -12.28
N ILE A 108 2.43 -1.35 -11.61
CA ILE A 108 2.68 -2.65 -12.21
C ILE A 108 1.38 -3.47 -12.25
N GLU A 109 1.11 -4.08 -13.40
CA GLU A 109 -0.01 -5.00 -13.59
C GLU A 109 0.30 -6.39 -12.98
N LEU A 110 -0.76 -7.08 -12.55
CA LEU A 110 -0.67 -8.44 -12.08
C LEU A 110 -0.89 -9.40 -13.26
N ASP A 111 -0.01 -10.39 -13.41
CA ASP A 111 -0.16 -11.46 -14.38
C ASP A 111 -0.04 -12.85 -13.72
N GLU A 112 -0.26 -13.91 -14.52
CA GLU A 112 -0.16 -15.29 -14.04
C GLU A 112 1.26 -15.63 -13.56
N ALA A 113 2.28 -15.11 -14.23
CA ALA A 113 3.67 -15.38 -13.89
C ALA A 113 4.00 -14.88 -12.47
N MET A 114 3.53 -13.68 -12.14
CA MET A 114 3.63 -13.08 -10.81
C MET A 114 2.93 -13.94 -9.74
N ILE A 115 1.72 -14.42 -10.04
CA ILE A 115 0.94 -15.26 -9.11
C ILE A 115 1.70 -16.55 -8.79
N ARG A 116 2.32 -17.18 -9.80
CA ARG A 116 3.13 -18.39 -9.61
C ARG A 116 4.42 -18.10 -8.86
N ALA A 117 5.10 -16.98 -9.17
CA ALA A 117 6.32 -16.55 -8.50
C ALA A 117 6.09 -16.20 -7.01
N ALA A 118 4.88 -15.82 -6.63
CA ALA A 118 4.53 -15.52 -5.23
C ALA A 118 4.44 -16.77 -4.34
N GLU A 119 4.25 -17.97 -4.88
CA GLU A 119 4.16 -19.20 -4.09
C GLU A 119 5.42 -19.47 -3.24
N PRO A 120 6.64 -19.51 -3.82
CA PRO A 120 7.85 -19.74 -3.02
C PRO A 120 8.11 -18.62 -2.01
N GLU A 121 7.81 -17.36 -2.35
CA GLU A 121 7.95 -16.23 -1.42
C GLU A 121 7.00 -16.39 -0.22
N ARG A 122 5.80 -16.91 -0.45
CA ARG A 122 4.82 -17.22 0.60
C ARG A 122 5.34 -18.26 1.57
N GLN A 123 5.88 -19.36 1.04
CA GLN A 123 6.37 -20.47 1.86
C GLN A 123 7.63 -20.08 2.64
N GLN A 124 8.58 -19.41 1.99
CA GLN A 124 9.87 -19.08 2.58
C GLN A 124 9.78 -17.90 3.56
N GLY A 125 8.97 -16.90 3.24
CA GLY A 125 8.79 -15.71 4.06
C GLY A 125 7.67 -15.81 5.10
N CYS A 126 6.91 -16.92 5.14
CA CYS A 126 5.70 -17.07 5.94
C CYS A 126 4.69 -15.92 5.72
N LEU A 127 4.58 -15.45 4.47
CA LEU A 127 3.78 -14.28 4.11
C LEU A 127 2.33 -14.66 3.77
N LEU A 128 1.42 -13.68 3.83
CA LEU A 128 0.09 -13.83 3.26
C LEU A 128 0.11 -13.66 1.73
N THR A 129 -1.04 -13.92 1.09
CA THR A 129 -1.15 -13.91 -0.38
C THR A 129 -0.72 -12.59 -0.99
N ASN A 130 -1.17 -11.46 -0.45
CA ASN A 130 -0.88 -10.15 -1.02
C ASN A 130 0.58 -9.75 -0.81
N ASP A 131 1.13 -10.04 0.37
CA ASP A 131 2.50 -9.70 0.72
C ASP A 131 3.49 -10.52 -0.10
N SER A 132 3.21 -11.81 -0.30
CA SER A 132 4.01 -12.66 -1.20
C SER A 132 3.98 -12.18 -2.66
N MET A 133 2.87 -11.58 -3.13
CA MET A 133 2.81 -10.97 -4.47
C MET A 133 3.65 -9.69 -4.56
N ILE A 134 3.67 -8.87 -3.49
CA ILE A 134 4.56 -7.70 -3.41
C ILE A 134 6.02 -8.15 -3.54
N VAL A 135 6.44 -9.16 -2.76
CA VAL A 135 7.82 -9.67 -2.82
C VAL A 135 8.15 -10.22 -4.21
N ALA A 136 7.28 -11.04 -4.79
CA ALA A 136 7.50 -11.57 -6.15
C ALA A 136 7.65 -10.46 -7.20
N CYS A 137 6.82 -9.42 -7.12
CA CYS A 137 6.92 -8.24 -7.97
C CYS A 137 8.24 -7.51 -7.80
N MET A 138 8.64 -7.26 -6.55
CA MET A 138 9.92 -6.64 -6.24
C MET A 138 11.10 -7.44 -6.81
N ARG A 139 11.08 -8.78 -6.71
CA ARG A 139 12.11 -9.64 -7.31
C ARG A 139 12.16 -9.53 -8.83
N ASN A 140 11.01 -9.62 -9.48
CA ASN A 140 10.91 -9.61 -10.94
C ASN A 140 11.44 -8.30 -11.54
N TRP A 141 11.27 -7.19 -10.83
CA TRP A 141 11.69 -5.86 -11.25
C TRP A 141 13.00 -5.39 -10.62
N GLY A 142 13.70 -6.25 -9.86
CA GLY A 142 14.98 -5.91 -9.22
C GLY A 142 14.87 -4.82 -8.14
N ILE A 143 13.70 -4.65 -7.53
CA ILE A 143 13.44 -3.67 -6.47
C ILE A 143 13.80 -4.31 -5.12
N SER A 144 14.59 -3.62 -4.31
CA SER A 144 15.06 -4.12 -3.01
C SER A 144 14.64 -3.25 -1.82
N MET A 145 13.89 -2.16 -2.07
CA MET A 145 13.46 -1.21 -1.04
C MET A 145 11.94 -1.15 -0.99
N LEU A 146 11.39 -1.31 0.21
CA LEU A 146 9.95 -1.35 0.48
C LEU A 146 9.59 -0.34 1.55
N ALA A 147 8.62 0.52 1.27
CA ALA A 147 7.91 1.30 2.27
C ALA A 147 6.66 0.54 2.72
N THR A 148 6.61 0.15 3.99
CA THR A 148 5.44 -0.51 4.59
C THR A 148 5.44 -0.27 6.10
N ASN A 149 4.28 -0.27 6.75
CA ASN A 149 4.19 -0.40 8.20
C ASN A 149 4.04 -1.87 8.66
N ASP A 150 3.96 -2.82 7.74
CA ASP A 150 3.82 -4.24 8.05
C ASP A 150 5.15 -4.84 8.55
N GLY A 151 5.08 -5.61 9.63
CA GLY A 151 6.22 -6.29 10.24
C GLY A 151 6.66 -7.54 9.48
N ASP A 152 5.77 -8.15 8.69
CA ASP A 152 6.00 -9.46 8.07
C ASP A 152 7.12 -9.42 7.03
N PHE A 153 7.38 -8.25 6.42
CA PHE A 153 8.47 -8.08 5.44
C PHE A 153 9.87 -7.97 6.06
N GLN A 154 10.00 -7.78 7.38
CA GLN A 154 11.30 -7.55 8.02
C GLN A 154 12.24 -8.76 7.96
N SER A 155 11.64 -9.95 7.89
CA SER A 155 12.33 -11.24 7.79
C SER A 155 12.72 -11.60 6.36
N VAL A 156 12.18 -10.91 5.35
CA VAL A 156 12.39 -11.23 3.94
C VAL A 156 13.82 -10.84 3.53
N ALA A 157 14.61 -11.83 3.09
CA ALA A 157 16.01 -11.62 2.75
C ALA A 157 16.19 -10.66 1.57
N GLY A 158 17.16 -9.75 1.60
CA GLY A 158 17.42 -8.85 0.48
C GLY A 158 16.35 -7.79 0.20
N ILE A 159 15.45 -7.54 1.15
CA ILE A 159 14.56 -6.37 1.17
C ILE A 159 14.97 -5.45 2.33
N THR A 160 15.15 -4.18 2.03
CA THR A 160 15.28 -3.09 3.01
C THR A 160 13.91 -2.47 3.24
N VAL A 161 13.45 -2.53 4.49
CA VAL A 161 12.14 -2.00 4.88
C VAL A 161 12.28 -0.60 5.47
N TYR A 162 11.48 0.33 4.96
CA TYR A 162 11.30 1.69 5.48
C TYR A 162 9.93 1.81 6.14
N LYS A 163 9.89 2.16 7.44
CA LYS A 163 8.65 2.26 8.23
C LYS A 163 8.40 3.68 8.71
N PRO A 164 7.14 4.18 8.67
CA PRO A 164 6.80 5.42 9.32
C PRO A 164 6.90 5.28 10.84
N ASN A 165 7.35 6.33 11.54
CA ASN A 165 7.44 6.38 13.00
C ASN A 165 6.27 7.12 13.66
N ASP A 166 5.44 7.80 12.87
CA ASP A 166 4.36 8.68 13.34
C ASP A 166 2.97 8.03 13.30
N VAL A 167 2.91 6.70 13.15
CA VAL A 167 1.69 5.88 13.21
C VAL A 167 1.90 4.69 14.15
N ILE A 168 0.83 4.31 14.84
CA ILE A 168 0.80 3.20 15.82
C ILE A 168 0.12 1.99 15.20
#